data_AF-A0A800A1U2-F1
#
_entry.id   AF-A0A800A1U2-F1
#
_cell.length_a   1.000
_cell.length_b   1.000
_cell.length_c   1.000
_cell.angle_alpha   90.00
_cell.angle_beta   90.00
_cell.angle_gamma   90.00
#
_symmetry.space_group_name_H-M   'P 1'
#
loop_
_entity.id
_entity.type
_entity.pdbx_description
1 polymer ?
#
loop_
_entity_poly.entity_id
_entity_poly.type
_entity_poly.pdbx_seq_one_letter_code
_entity_poly.pdbx_strand_id
1 'polypeptide(L)'
;MRQNKHGLFLVFFAVAVWLSNAAGCVPMQPGQVEEDRFTQLHSRLERHIQKARSIALELEDFTWKEFAAIGLEAPPSEVCQLGDRVTAKGSVDESSSFKWIPLPEMLPRPESARPLVVYCDKCLEIAEQVRLTVPSDNTTMSQWLELCRRLQSSLAAAEHLASNYKNTNNYVLSNVGNSLSNSDAAIERKHLKKFQNKSAQYLELLDEFTHNLQQARQALLQLANWRN
;
A
#
# COMPACT_ATOMS: atom_id res chain seq x y z
N MET A 1 -88.00 -8.49 -45.73
CA MET A 1 -89.14 -7.55 -45.71
C MET A 1 -88.97 -6.65 -44.48
N ARG A 2 -88.74 -5.33 -44.68
CA ARG A 2 -88.76 -4.21 -43.70
C ARG A 2 -87.80 -4.31 -42.48
N GLN A 3 -87.18 -3.28 -41.93
CA GLN A 3 -87.03 -1.84 -42.18
C GLN A 3 -85.93 -1.33 -41.20
N ASN A 4 -85.15 -0.33 -41.63
CA ASN A 4 -84.61 0.85 -40.92
C ASN A 4 -84.20 0.73 -39.42
N LYS A 5 -83.10 1.33 -38.95
CA LYS A 5 -82.85 2.78 -38.95
C LYS A 5 -81.39 3.13 -38.60
N HIS A 6 -80.99 4.26 -39.16
CA HIS A 6 -79.80 5.07 -38.87
C HIS A 6 -79.61 5.49 -37.40
N GLY A 7 -78.34 5.71 -37.05
CA GLY A 7 -77.85 6.70 -36.11
C GLY A 7 -76.31 6.71 -36.19
N LEU A 8 -75.66 7.59 -36.97
CA LEU A 8 -75.08 8.89 -36.56
C LEU A 8 -74.16 8.76 -35.32
N PHE A 9 -72.93 9.25 -35.22
CA PHE A 9 -71.89 9.86 -36.07
C PHE A 9 -70.71 10.15 -35.10
N LEU A 10 -69.53 10.47 -35.64
CA LEU A 10 -68.38 11.14 -34.97
C LEU A 10 -67.46 10.29 -34.07
N VAL A 11 -66.14 10.49 -33.99
CA VAL A 11 -65.05 11.04 -34.84
C VAL A 11 -63.79 10.85 -33.95
N PHE A 12 -62.69 10.41 -34.55
CA PHE A 12 -61.27 10.55 -34.17
C PHE A 12 -60.86 10.76 -32.70
N PHE A 13 -59.89 9.97 -32.20
CA PHE A 13 -58.51 10.43 -31.98
C PHE A 13 -57.59 9.28 -31.52
N ALA A 14 -56.37 9.29 -32.07
CA ALA A 14 -55.27 8.38 -31.75
C ALA A 14 -54.79 8.52 -30.31
N VAL A 15 -54.40 7.42 -29.66
CA VAL A 15 -53.40 7.46 -28.57
C VAL A 15 -52.41 6.31 -28.72
N ALA A 16 -51.16 6.74 -28.80
CA ALA A 16 -49.89 6.05 -28.89
C ALA A 16 -49.78 4.67 -28.22
N VAL A 17 -49.13 3.78 -28.97
CA VAL A 17 -48.26 2.72 -28.47
C VAL A 17 -47.29 3.33 -27.45
N TRP A 18 -47.50 3.08 -26.16
CA TRP A 18 -46.48 3.24 -25.12
C TRP A 18 -46.04 1.85 -24.65
N LEU A 19 -45.01 1.36 -25.34
CA LEU A 19 -44.06 0.41 -24.79
C LEU A 19 -43.33 1.09 -23.63
N SER A 20 -43.88 1.01 -22.43
CA SER A 20 -43.10 1.19 -21.21
C SER A 20 -42.97 -0.16 -20.54
N ASN A 21 -41.85 -0.81 -20.84
CA ASN A 21 -41.20 -1.78 -19.97
C ASN A 21 -41.15 -1.18 -18.56
N ALA A 22 -42.15 -1.48 -17.74
CA ALA A 22 -41.98 -1.45 -16.31
C ALA A 22 -41.08 -2.65 -15.97
N ALA A 23 -39.78 -2.50 -16.21
CA ALA A 23 -38.81 -3.16 -15.37
C ALA A 23 -39.14 -2.66 -13.97
N GLY A 24 -39.83 -3.50 -13.18
CA GLY A 24 -40.20 -3.16 -11.83
C GLY A 24 -38.94 -2.78 -11.08
N CYS A 25 -38.79 -1.49 -10.77
CA CYS A 25 -37.93 -1.05 -9.70
C CYS A 25 -38.51 -1.68 -8.43
N VAL A 26 -38.04 -2.89 -8.11
CA VAL A 26 -38.23 -3.47 -6.78
C VAL A 26 -37.55 -2.48 -5.85
N PRO A 27 -38.28 -1.85 -4.91
CA PRO A 27 -37.66 -0.96 -3.95
C PRO A 27 -36.65 -1.78 -3.15
N MET A 28 -35.37 -1.44 -3.30
CA MET A 28 -34.28 -2.04 -2.55
C MET A 28 -34.58 -1.85 -1.06
N GLN A 29 -34.68 -2.94 -0.31
CA GLN A 29 -35.03 -2.85 1.10
C GLN A 29 -33.89 -2.13 1.85
N PRO A 30 -34.20 -1.26 2.82
CA PRO A 30 -33.18 -0.55 3.60
C PRO A 30 -32.09 -1.46 4.17
N GLY A 31 -32.46 -2.68 4.60
CA GLY A 31 -31.52 -3.69 5.09
C GLY A 31 -30.54 -4.22 4.03
N GLN A 32 -30.95 -4.32 2.76
CA GLN A 32 -30.04 -4.72 1.66
C GLN A 32 -29.03 -3.61 1.33
N VAL A 33 -29.45 -2.34 1.38
CA VAL A 33 -28.55 -1.20 1.15
C VAL A 33 -27.47 -1.10 2.25
N GLU A 34 -27.87 -1.37 3.49
CA GLU A 34 -26.98 -1.40 4.66
C GLU A 34 -25.95 -2.55 4.61
N GLU A 35 -26.39 -3.75 4.25
CA GLU A 35 -25.53 -4.92 4.07
C GLU A 35 -24.54 -4.75 2.90
N ASP A 36 -24.99 -4.16 1.79
CA ASP A 36 -24.14 -3.83 0.65
C ASP A 36 -23.08 -2.78 1.02
N ARG A 37 -23.45 -1.75 1.78
CA ARG A 37 -22.51 -0.71 2.26
C ARG A 37 -21.46 -1.31 3.19
N PHE A 38 -21.86 -2.15 4.14
CA PHE A 38 -20.92 -2.84 5.03
C PHE A 38 -19.92 -3.69 4.23
N THR A 39 -20.42 -4.51 3.31
CA THR A 39 -19.60 -5.40 2.49
C THR A 39 -18.61 -4.63 1.62
N GLN A 40 -19.03 -3.50 1.04
CA GLN A 40 -18.15 -2.62 0.25
C GLN A 40 -17.05 -1.98 1.10
N LEU A 41 -17.39 -1.47 2.30
CA LEU A 41 -16.41 -0.86 3.20
C LEU A 41 -15.38 -1.87 3.69
N HIS A 42 -15.82 -3.08 4.04
CA HIS A 42 -14.93 -4.17 4.42
C HIS A 42 -14.03 -4.58 3.25
N SER A 43 -14.58 -4.78 2.05
CA SER A 43 -13.80 -5.12 0.85
C SER A 43 -12.75 -4.05 0.51
N ARG A 44 -13.08 -2.76 0.73
CA ARG A 44 -12.13 -1.66 0.54
C ARG A 44 -11.01 -1.70 1.58
N LEU A 45 -11.34 -1.88 2.85
CA LEU A 45 -10.39 -2.04 3.94
C LEU A 45 -9.40 -3.17 3.64
N GLU A 46 -9.91 -4.36 3.32
CA GLU A 46 -9.10 -5.53 3.03
C GLU A 46 -8.18 -5.29 1.82
N ARG A 47 -8.73 -4.73 0.72
CA ARG A 47 -7.95 -4.42 -0.49
C ARG A 47 -6.75 -3.52 -0.20
N HIS A 48 -6.92 -2.49 0.64
CA HIS A 48 -5.83 -1.60 1.00
C HIS A 48 -4.76 -2.32 1.84
N ILE A 49 -5.16 -3.17 2.79
CA ILE A 49 -4.21 -3.97 3.58
C ILE A 49 -3.48 -4.98 2.69
N GLN A 50 -4.17 -5.65 1.76
CA GLN A 50 -3.57 -6.58 0.80
C GLN A 50 -2.58 -5.87 -0.14
N LYS A 51 -2.90 -4.65 -0.60
CA LYS A 51 -1.99 -3.86 -1.43
C LYS A 51 -0.73 -3.47 -0.65
N ALA A 52 -0.88 -3.01 0.60
CA ALA A 52 0.26 -2.77 1.48
C ALA A 52 1.10 -4.03 1.69
N ARG A 53 0.47 -5.18 1.91
CA ARG A 53 1.16 -6.48 2.03
C ARG A 53 1.96 -6.83 0.78
N SER A 54 1.39 -6.66 -0.41
CA SER A 54 2.08 -6.89 -1.70
C SER A 54 3.35 -6.05 -1.78
N ILE A 55 3.25 -4.76 -1.45
CA ILE A 55 4.38 -3.83 -1.46
C ILE A 55 5.44 -4.26 -0.43
N ALA A 56 5.04 -4.72 0.76
CA ALA A 56 5.98 -5.22 1.75
C ALA A 56 6.75 -6.45 1.27
N LEU A 57 6.11 -7.34 0.49
CA LEU A 57 6.80 -8.47 -0.15
C LEU A 57 7.77 -7.98 -1.24
N GLU A 58 7.37 -6.99 -2.05
CA GLU A 58 8.25 -6.37 -3.04
C GLU A 58 9.49 -5.72 -2.38
N LEU A 59 9.31 -5.11 -1.20
CA LEU A 59 10.41 -4.59 -0.38
C LEU A 59 11.29 -5.70 0.20
N GLU A 60 10.71 -6.83 0.62
CA GLU A 60 11.43 -8.01 1.09
C GLU A 60 12.20 -8.73 -0.01
N ASP A 61 11.84 -8.54 -1.28
CA ASP A 61 12.58 -9.02 -2.44
C ASP A 61 13.51 -7.96 -3.06
N PHE A 62 13.55 -6.74 -2.50
CA PHE A 62 14.29 -5.63 -3.07
C PHE A 62 15.80 -5.79 -2.85
N THR A 63 16.55 -6.02 -3.93
CA THR A 63 18.00 -6.26 -3.84
C THR A 63 18.84 -5.14 -4.44
N TRP A 64 20.05 -4.96 -3.89
CA TRP A 64 21.06 -4.00 -4.36
C TRP A 64 22.24 -4.66 -5.09
N LYS A 65 22.08 -5.94 -5.51
CA LYS A 65 23.17 -6.80 -6.02
C LYS A 65 23.94 -6.19 -7.20
N GLU A 66 23.30 -5.33 -7.99
CA GLU A 66 23.96 -4.63 -9.10
C GLU A 66 25.08 -3.67 -8.67
N PHE A 67 25.15 -3.31 -7.38
CA PHE A 67 26.19 -2.45 -6.81
C PHE A 67 27.28 -3.25 -6.09
N ALA A 68 27.25 -4.60 -6.14
CA ALA A 68 28.23 -5.44 -5.43
C ALA A 68 29.69 -5.29 -5.91
N ALA A 69 29.92 -4.68 -7.08
CA ALA A 69 31.26 -4.43 -7.61
C ALA A 69 31.93 -3.16 -7.03
N ILE A 70 31.17 -2.34 -6.31
CA ILE A 70 31.63 -1.09 -5.70
C ILE A 70 31.32 -1.10 -4.20
N GLY A 71 32.09 -0.35 -3.43
CA GLY A 71 32.02 -0.38 -1.97
C GLY A 71 32.73 0.80 -1.35
N LEU A 72 32.58 0.96 -0.05
CA LEU A 72 33.27 1.97 0.74
C LEU A 72 34.55 1.39 1.34
N GLU A 73 35.61 2.20 1.30
CA GLU A 73 36.84 1.92 2.05
C GLU A 73 36.70 2.52 3.45
N ALA A 74 36.64 1.66 4.46
CA ALA A 74 36.61 2.03 5.86
C ALA A 74 38.03 1.91 6.46
N PRO A 75 38.60 2.99 7.02
CA PRO A 75 39.86 2.90 7.74
C PRO A 75 39.71 2.07 9.02
N PRO A 76 40.84 1.67 9.64
CA PRO A 76 40.85 1.16 11.01
C PRO A 76 40.17 2.14 11.97
N SER A 77 39.55 1.62 13.02
CA SER A 77 38.80 2.40 14.03
C SER A 77 39.62 3.49 14.74
N GLU A 78 40.94 3.45 14.63
CA GLU A 78 41.90 4.37 15.24
C GLU A 78 42.22 5.59 14.35
N VAL A 79 41.77 5.59 13.09
CA VAL A 79 42.09 6.62 12.10
C VAL A 79 40.81 7.39 11.73
N CYS A 80 40.83 8.71 11.87
CA CYS A 80 39.73 9.57 11.42
C CYS A 80 39.55 9.46 9.91
N GLN A 81 38.32 9.14 9.47
CA GLN A 81 37.95 9.18 8.05
C GLN A 81 38.05 10.60 7.49
N LEU A 82 38.90 10.79 6.48
CA LEU A 82 38.84 11.94 5.59
C LEU A 82 37.89 11.62 4.43
N GLY A 83 36.59 11.50 4.76
CA GLY A 83 35.51 11.26 3.80
C GLY A 83 35.35 9.80 3.36
N ASP A 84 34.10 9.40 3.16
CA ASP A 84 33.72 8.10 2.60
C ASP A 84 33.92 8.12 1.08
N ARG A 85 34.94 7.40 0.58
CA ARG A 85 35.16 7.24 -0.86
C ARG A 85 34.64 5.91 -1.35
N VAL A 86 33.73 5.94 -2.32
CA VAL A 86 33.27 4.73 -3.02
C VAL A 86 34.32 4.32 -4.06
N THR A 87 34.81 3.09 -3.97
CA THR A 87 35.84 2.53 -4.85
C THR A 87 35.41 1.17 -5.40
N ALA A 88 36.08 0.73 -6.46
CA ALA A 88 35.86 -0.58 -7.04
C ALA A 88 36.60 -1.66 -6.22
N LYS A 89 36.07 -2.88 -6.18
CA LYS A 89 36.69 -3.97 -5.40
C LYS A 89 38.18 -4.21 -5.70
N GLY A 90 38.59 -4.03 -6.96
CA GLY A 90 39.97 -4.27 -7.41
C GLY A 90 40.91 -3.07 -7.31
N SER A 91 40.46 -1.91 -6.83
CA SER A 91 41.30 -0.73 -6.63
C SER A 91 41.83 -0.58 -5.21
N VAL A 92 41.38 -1.45 -4.30
CA VAL A 92 41.80 -1.43 -2.89
C VAL A 92 43.16 -2.09 -2.80
N ASP A 93 44.12 -1.39 -2.21
CA ASP A 93 45.42 -1.96 -1.91
C ASP A 93 45.29 -2.99 -0.78
N GLU A 94 45.50 -4.27 -1.08
CA GLU A 94 45.43 -5.37 -0.09
C GLU A 94 46.49 -5.21 1.02
N SER A 95 47.53 -4.39 0.81
CA SER A 95 48.52 -4.06 1.83
C SER A 95 48.07 -2.93 2.77
N SER A 96 46.98 -2.24 2.44
CA SER A 96 46.36 -1.24 3.30
C SER A 96 45.54 -1.91 4.41
N SER A 97 45.54 -1.32 5.61
CA SER A 97 44.69 -1.75 6.73
C SER A 97 43.22 -1.36 6.55
N PHE A 98 42.85 -0.82 5.38
CA PHE A 98 41.50 -0.37 5.08
C PHE A 98 40.63 -1.57 4.68
N LYS A 99 39.45 -1.64 5.30
CA LYS A 99 38.46 -2.66 4.97
C LYS A 99 37.58 -2.15 3.85
N TRP A 100 37.50 -2.90 2.76
CA TRP A 100 36.51 -2.65 1.71
C TRP A 100 35.18 -3.32 2.07
N ILE A 101 34.11 -2.52 2.08
CA ILE A 101 32.75 -2.95 2.41
C ILE A 101 31.87 -2.79 1.15
N PRO A 102 31.33 -3.88 0.58
CA PRO A 102 30.44 -3.79 -0.58
C PRO A 102 29.22 -2.91 -0.29
N LEU A 103 28.80 -2.08 -1.25
CA LEU A 103 27.61 -1.23 -1.06
C LEU A 103 26.35 -2.00 -0.63
N PRO A 104 26.03 -3.19 -1.16
CA PRO A 104 24.84 -3.94 -0.71
C PRO A 104 24.82 -4.28 0.77
N GLU A 105 25.97 -4.31 1.46
CA GLU A 105 26.03 -4.57 2.90
C GLU A 105 25.64 -3.35 3.74
N MET A 106 25.75 -2.15 3.16
CA MET A 106 25.42 -0.86 3.78
C MET A 106 24.01 -0.38 3.44
N LEU A 107 23.41 -0.96 2.40
CA LEU A 107 22.09 -0.60 1.91
C LEU A 107 20.99 -1.41 2.62
N PRO A 108 19.73 -0.95 2.53
CA PRO A 108 18.61 -1.63 3.19
C PRO A 108 18.55 -3.09 2.74
N ARG A 109 18.61 -4.02 3.71
CA ARG A 109 18.61 -5.45 3.42
C ARG A 109 17.19 -5.94 3.19
N PRO A 110 16.95 -6.84 2.23
CA PRO A 110 15.60 -7.34 1.95
C PRO A 110 14.91 -7.90 3.21
N GLU A 111 15.65 -8.64 4.05
CA GLU A 111 15.10 -9.26 5.27
C GLU A 111 14.63 -8.24 6.33
N SER A 112 15.10 -6.99 6.24
CA SER A 112 14.70 -5.94 7.17
C SER A 112 13.29 -5.38 6.90
N ALA A 113 12.69 -5.69 5.75
CA ALA A 113 11.30 -5.38 5.43
C ALA A 113 10.29 -6.41 5.99
N ARG A 114 10.74 -7.61 6.35
CA ARG A 114 9.89 -8.71 6.85
C ARG A 114 8.92 -8.32 7.98
N PRO A 115 9.29 -7.49 8.96
CA PRO A 115 8.33 -7.02 9.97
C PRO A 115 7.09 -6.34 9.38
N LEU A 116 7.22 -5.61 8.25
CA LEU A 116 6.09 -4.97 7.58
C LEU A 116 5.07 -6.01 7.09
N VAL A 117 5.55 -7.12 6.50
CA VAL A 117 4.72 -8.24 6.07
C VAL A 117 3.95 -8.84 7.24
N VAL A 118 4.64 -9.11 8.35
CA VAL A 118 4.03 -9.68 9.58
C VAL A 118 2.93 -8.78 10.13
N TYR A 119 3.13 -7.46 10.13
CA TYR A 119 2.10 -6.52 10.57
C TYR A 119 0.89 -6.50 9.63
N CYS A 120 1.11 -6.58 8.31
CA CYS A 120 0.02 -6.68 7.34
C CYS A 120 -0.78 -7.99 7.51
N ASP A 121 -0.11 -9.14 7.69
CA ASP A 121 -0.76 -10.43 7.94
C ASP A 121 -1.67 -10.37 9.17
N LYS A 122 -1.16 -9.79 10.26
CA LYS A 122 -1.95 -9.57 11.49
C LYS A 122 -3.15 -8.66 11.24
N CYS A 123 -3.00 -7.61 10.45
CA CYS A 123 -4.12 -6.72 10.10
C CYS A 123 -5.18 -7.45 9.28
N LEU A 124 -4.79 -8.30 8.32
CA LEU A 124 -5.74 -9.11 7.55
C LEU A 124 -6.50 -10.10 8.42
N GLU A 125 -5.81 -10.78 9.35
CA GLU A 125 -6.45 -11.71 10.28
C GLU A 125 -7.52 -11.02 11.13
N ILE A 126 -7.21 -9.84 11.69
CA ILE A 126 -8.18 -9.08 12.48
C ILE A 126 -9.30 -8.53 11.59
N ALA A 127 -9.00 -8.07 10.37
CA ALA A 127 -10.01 -7.59 9.42
C ALA A 127 -11.02 -8.68 9.06
N GLU A 128 -10.58 -9.92 8.92
CA GLU A 128 -11.48 -11.06 8.70
C GLU A 128 -12.37 -11.33 9.92
N GLN A 129 -11.82 -11.23 11.14
CA GLN A 129 -12.62 -11.34 12.38
C GLN A 129 -13.68 -10.22 12.45
N VAL A 130 -13.36 -9.00 12.04
CA VAL A 130 -14.31 -7.87 11.94
C VAL A 130 -15.43 -8.18 10.94
N ARG A 131 -15.13 -8.86 9.82
CA ARG A 131 -16.12 -9.30 8.83
C ARG A 131 -17.08 -10.34 9.39
N LEU A 132 -16.54 -11.33 10.10
CA LEU A 132 -17.30 -12.48 10.58
C LEU A 132 -18.16 -12.17 11.80
N THR A 133 -17.80 -11.13 12.57
CA THR A 133 -18.47 -10.77 13.83
C THR A 133 -19.46 -9.62 13.64
N VAL A 134 -20.19 -9.58 12.52
CA VAL A 134 -21.16 -8.49 12.26
C VAL A 134 -22.17 -8.42 13.41
N PRO A 135 -22.34 -7.27 14.08
CA PRO A 135 -23.11 -7.21 15.31
C PRO A 135 -24.62 -7.31 15.04
N SER A 136 -25.28 -8.28 15.68
CA SER A 136 -26.74 -8.45 15.66
C SER A 136 -27.43 -7.90 16.91
N ASP A 137 -26.67 -7.63 17.97
CA ASP A 137 -27.15 -7.11 19.25
C ASP A 137 -26.08 -6.24 19.95
N ASN A 138 -26.40 -5.71 21.15
CA ASN A 138 -25.49 -4.84 21.89
C ASN A 138 -24.24 -5.56 22.44
N THR A 139 -24.35 -6.85 22.74
CA THR A 139 -23.21 -7.63 23.27
C THR A 139 -22.18 -7.88 22.17
N THR A 140 -22.64 -8.32 21.00
CA THR A 140 -21.83 -8.49 19.79
C THR A 140 -21.28 -7.15 19.27
N MET A 141 -22.01 -6.05 19.46
CA MET A 141 -21.51 -4.70 19.14
C MET A 141 -20.24 -4.34 19.92
N SER A 142 -20.21 -4.59 21.24
CA SER A 142 -19.04 -4.27 22.06
C SER A 142 -17.78 -5.06 21.63
N GLN A 143 -17.96 -6.34 21.32
CA GLN A 143 -16.89 -7.21 20.82
C GLN A 143 -16.40 -6.77 19.44
N TRP A 144 -17.33 -6.41 18.55
CA TRP A 144 -17.00 -5.93 17.22
C TRP A 144 -16.24 -4.59 17.26
N LEU A 145 -16.64 -3.65 18.12
CA LEU A 145 -15.92 -2.39 18.31
C LEU A 145 -14.51 -2.60 18.86
N GLU A 146 -14.33 -3.58 19.75
CA GLU A 146 -12.99 -3.94 20.25
C GLU A 146 -12.10 -4.53 19.15
N LEU A 147 -12.66 -5.35 18.24
CA LEU A 147 -11.94 -5.82 17.05
C LEU A 147 -11.53 -4.65 16.14
N CYS A 148 -12.44 -3.71 15.89
CA CYS A 148 -12.13 -2.49 15.15
C CYS A 148 -11.01 -1.68 15.83
N ARG A 149 -11.02 -1.53 17.16
CA ARG A 149 -9.96 -0.84 17.91
C ARG A 149 -8.61 -1.56 17.80
N ARG A 150 -8.61 -2.89 17.90
CA ARG A 150 -7.39 -3.72 17.74
C ARG A 150 -6.82 -3.62 16.33
N LEU A 151 -7.67 -3.61 15.30
CA LEU A 151 -7.25 -3.42 13.91
C LEU A 151 -6.67 -2.02 13.71
N GLN A 152 -7.36 -0.97 14.20
CA GLN A 152 -6.89 0.41 14.11
C GLN A 152 -5.51 0.58 14.77
N SER A 153 -5.31 -0.01 15.95
CA SER A 153 -4.02 0.01 16.64
C SER A 153 -2.93 -0.73 15.86
N SER A 154 -3.26 -1.86 15.22
CA SER A 154 -2.29 -2.64 14.43
C SER A 154 -1.90 -1.92 13.15
N LEU A 155 -2.86 -1.28 12.46
CA LEU A 155 -2.60 -0.43 11.30
C LEU A 155 -1.71 0.77 11.65
N ALA A 156 -1.98 1.44 12.78
CA ALA A 156 -1.17 2.57 13.23
C ALA A 156 0.27 2.15 13.60
N ALA A 157 0.44 0.97 14.22
CA ALA A 157 1.76 0.43 14.51
C ALA A 157 2.55 0.12 13.23
N ALA A 158 1.89 -0.48 12.23
CA ALA A 158 2.48 -0.77 10.92
C ALA A 158 2.91 0.52 10.18
N GLU A 159 2.07 1.55 10.23
CA GLU A 159 2.35 2.87 9.64
C GLU A 159 3.56 3.54 10.30
N HIS A 160 3.60 3.56 11.64
CA HIS A 160 4.73 4.12 12.38
C HIS A 160 6.04 3.36 12.10
N LEU A 161 5.98 2.03 12.02
CA LEU A 161 7.13 1.21 11.65
C LEU A 161 7.65 1.54 10.25
N ALA A 162 6.76 1.63 9.26
CA ALA A 162 7.13 1.99 7.88
C ALA A 162 7.71 3.40 7.77
N SER A 163 7.13 4.37 8.49
CA SER A 163 7.63 5.74 8.52
C SER A 163 9.06 5.83 9.10
N ASN A 164 9.30 5.17 10.23
CA ASN A 164 10.65 5.12 10.82
C ASN A 164 11.64 4.42 9.89
N TYR A 165 11.24 3.29 9.32
CA TYR A 165 12.05 2.54 8.38
C TYR A 165 12.40 3.39 7.14
N LYS A 166 11.44 4.16 6.60
CA LYS A 166 11.67 5.13 5.52
C LYS A 166 12.67 6.21 5.94
N ASN A 167 12.50 6.82 7.11
CA ASN A 167 13.38 7.89 7.57
C ASN A 167 14.84 7.41 7.70
N THR A 168 15.04 6.25 8.30
CA THR A 168 16.37 5.62 8.41
C THR A 168 16.97 5.34 7.04
N ASN A 169 16.19 4.72 6.15
CA ASN A 169 16.69 4.38 4.81
C ASN A 169 16.93 5.62 3.95
N ASN A 170 16.11 6.66 4.06
CA ASN A 170 16.32 7.92 3.34
C ASN A 170 17.67 8.57 3.73
N TYR A 171 18.01 8.54 5.01
CA TYR A 171 19.31 9.02 5.49
C TYR A 171 20.47 8.19 4.92
N VAL A 172 20.39 6.86 5.01
CA VAL A 172 21.43 5.93 4.49
C VAL A 172 21.61 6.10 2.98
N LEU A 173 20.51 6.09 2.22
CA LEU A 173 20.53 6.22 0.77
C LEU A 173 21.07 7.58 0.32
N SER A 174 20.75 8.66 1.04
CA SER A 174 21.29 9.99 0.78
C SER A 174 22.81 10.04 1.00
N ASN A 175 23.28 9.47 2.11
CA ASN A 175 24.72 9.43 2.40
C ASN A 175 25.50 8.64 1.35
N VAL A 176 25.03 7.43 1.00
CA VAL A 176 25.68 6.63 -0.06
C VAL A 176 25.62 7.36 -1.40
N GLY A 177 24.51 8.04 -1.70
CA GLY A 177 24.39 8.88 -2.90
C GLY A 177 25.43 10.00 -2.95
N ASN A 178 25.68 10.67 -1.83
CA ASN A 178 26.71 11.71 -1.70
C ASN A 178 28.13 11.14 -1.82
N SER A 179 28.39 9.97 -1.22
CA SER A 179 29.70 9.30 -1.38
C SER A 179 29.94 8.86 -2.83
N LEU A 180 28.88 8.43 -3.53
CA LEU A 180 28.95 8.11 -4.96
C LEU A 180 29.18 9.36 -5.83
N SER A 181 28.56 10.50 -5.51
CA SER A 181 28.81 11.74 -6.26
C SER A 181 30.21 12.30 -6.08
N ASN A 182 30.87 11.97 -4.96
CA ASN A 182 32.24 12.37 -4.66
C ASN A 182 33.28 11.28 -5.01
N SER A 183 32.85 10.21 -5.69
CA SER A 183 33.72 9.10 -6.10
C SER A 183 34.52 9.43 -7.37
N ASP A 184 35.33 8.47 -7.83
CA ASP A 184 36.01 8.62 -9.12
C ASP A 184 35.02 8.82 -10.26
N ALA A 185 35.34 9.73 -11.19
CA ALA A 185 34.44 10.11 -12.29
C ALA A 185 33.94 8.91 -13.14
N ALA A 186 34.74 7.83 -13.22
CA ALA A 186 34.33 6.60 -13.90
C ALA A 186 33.25 5.82 -13.11
N ILE A 187 33.34 5.79 -11.79
CA ILE A 187 32.36 5.16 -10.89
C ILE A 187 31.09 6.00 -10.86
N GLU A 188 31.23 7.31 -10.63
CA GLU A 188 30.13 8.27 -10.60
C GLU A 188 29.27 8.15 -11.87
N ARG A 189 29.88 8.32 -13.05
CA ARG A 189 29.18 8.29 -14.35
C ARG A 189 28.46 6.96 -14.60
N LYS A 190 29.03 5.85 -14.12
CA LYS A 190 28.48 4.51 -14.33
C LYS A 190 27.36 4.15 -13.35
N HIS A 191 27.45 4.60 -12.10
CA HIS A 191 26.62 4.07 -11.02
C HIS A 191 25.67 5.10 -10.40
N LEU A 192 26.00 6.39 -10.36
CA LEU A 192 25.26 7.40 -9.60
C LEU A 192 23.79 7.49 -10.01
N LYS A 193 23.52 7.66 -11.31
CA LYS A 193 22.13 7.80 -11.79
C LYS A 193 21.31 6.53 -11.57
N LYS A 194 21.92 5.35 -11.75
CA LYS A 194 21.26 4.07 -11.49
C LYS A 194 20.93 3.93 -10.01
N PHE A 195 21.85 4.31 -9.13
CA PHE A 195 21.65 4.31 -7.69
C PHE A 195 20.52 5.26 -7.29
N GLN A 196 20.55 6.52 -7.73
CA GLN A 196 19.51 7.50 -7.45
C GLN A 196 18.11 7.04 -7.87
N ASN A 197 17.98 6.50 -9.09
CA ASN A 197 16.70 5.99 -9.58
C ASN A 197 16.19 4.82 -8.72
N LYS A 198 17.07 3.89 -8.36
CA LYS A 198 16.68 2.72 -7.56
C LYS A 198 16.36 3.10 -6.10
N SER A 199 17.08 4.07 -5.54
CA SER A 199 16.78 4.66 -4.23
C SER A 199 15.42 5.35 -4.22
N ALA A 200 15.09 6.10 -5.29
CA ALA A 200 13.77 6.71 -5.44
C ALA A 200 12.66 5.66 -5.50
N GLN A 201 12.83 4.60 -6.31
CA GLN A 201 11.89 3.47 -6.37
C GLN A 201 11.67 2.82 -5.00
N TYR A 202 12.76 2.57 -4.26
CA TYR A 202 12.67 1.98 -2.93
C TYR A 202 11.88 2.84 -1.94
N LEU A 203 12.12 4.16 -1.95
CA LEU A 203 11.42 5.11 -1.09
C LEU A 203 9.96 5.30 -1.50
N GLU A 204 9.66 5.25 -2.80
CA GLU A 204 8.30 5.30 -3.35
C GLU A 204 7.48 4.09 -2.90
N LEU A 205 8.05 2.88 -2.91
CA LEU A 205 7.40 1.69 -2.34
C LEU A 205 7.01 1.90 -0.86
N LEU A 206 7.89 2.51 -0.06
CA LEU A 206 7.58 2.81 1.35
C LEU A 206 6.48 3.88 1.51
N ASP A 207 6.41 4.84 0.59
CA ASP A 207 5.34 5.83 0.55
C ASP A 207 4.00 5.21 0.14
N GLU A 208 3.97 4.38 -0.89
CA GLU A 208 2.78 3.65 -1.31
C GLU A 208 2.29 2.69 -0.23
N PHE A 209 3.21 2.01 0.47
CA PHE A 209 2.88 1.16 1.61
C PHE A 209 2.16 1.96 2.71
N THR A 210 2.76 3.07 3.12
CA THR A 210 2.23 3.97 4.16
C THR A 210 0.87 4.54 3.76
N HIS A 211 0.73 4.98 2.51
CA HIS A 211 -0.52 5.49 1.96
C HIS A 211 -1.65 4.45 2.01
N ASN A 212 -1.37 3.20 1.63
CA ASN A 212 -2.37 2.14 1.69
C ASN A 212 -2.81 1.82 3.14
N LEU A 213 -1.89 1.86 4.11
CA LEU A 213 -2.26 1.73 5.52
C LEU A 213 -3.14 2.88 6.01
N GLN A 214 -2.86 4.11 5.58
CA GLN A 214 -3.71 5.27 5.90
C GLN A 214 -5.11 5.13 5.29
N GLN A 215 -5.20 4.68 4.04
CA GLN A 215 -6.50 4.39 3.38
C GLN A 215 -7.26 3.25 4.09
N ALA A 216 -6.56 2.20 4.54
CA ALA A 216 -7.16 1.15 5.35
C ALA A 216 -7.73 1.69 6.68
N ARG A 217 -7.00 2.57 7.37
CA ARG A 217 -7.50 3.23 8.60
C ARG A 217 -8.74 4.07 8.32
N GLN A 218 -8.78 4.82 7.22
CA GLN A 218 -9.96 5.60 6.83
C GLN A 218 -11.17 4.70 6.53
N ALA A 219 -10.96 3.60 5.79
CA ALA A 219 -12.01 2.62 5.52
C ALA A 219 -12.52 1.97 6.81
N LEU A 220 -11.64 1.66 7.76
CA LEU A 220 -12.01 1.12 9.07
C LEU A 220 -12.81 2.12 9.91
N LEU A 221 -12.48 3.41 9.87
CA LEU A 221 -13.26 4.45 10.57
C LEU A 221 -14.67 4.58 9.99
N GLN A 222 -14.80 4.50 8.65
CA GLN A 222 -16.11 4.48 8.00
C GLN A 222 -16.88 3.19 8.32
N LEU A 223 -16.18 2.06 8.32
CA LEU A 223 -16.74 0.78 8.72
C LEU A 223 -17.22 0.85 10.16
N ALA A 224 -16.43 1.32 11.13
CA ALA A 224 -16.81 1.46 12.53
C ALA A 224 -18.09 2.30 12.75
N ASN A 225 -18.38 3.23 11.85
CA ASN A 225 -19.53 4.13 11.90
C ASN A 225 -20.60 3.82 10.84
N TRP A 226 -20.59 2.62 10.24
CA TRP A 226 -21.41 2.33 9.06
C TRP A 226 -22.93 2.40 9.28
N ARG A 227 -23.38 2.21 10.54
CA ARG A 227 -24.78 2.30 10.98
C ARG A 227 -25.22 3.70 11.42
N ASN A 228 -24.30 4.67 11.43
CA ASN A 228 -24.61 6.08 11.70
C ASN A 228 -24.85 6.83 10.39
#